data_AF-A0A7X6QBI5-F1
#
_entry.id   AF-A0A7X6QBI5-F1
#
_cell.length_a   1.000
_cell.length_b   1.000
_cell.length_c   1.000
_cell.angle_alpha   90.00
_cell.angle_beta   90.00
_cell.angle_gamma   90.00
#
_symmetry.space_group_name_H-M   'P 1'
#
loop_
_entity.id
_entity.type
_entity.pdbx_description
1 polymer ?
#
loop_
_entity_poly.entity_id
_entity_poly.type
_entity_poly.pdbx_seq_one_letter_code
_entity_poly.pdbx_strand_id
1 'polypeptide(L)'
;MIVAMKRVTLVLKANEKRSALKALRKLGLLHIDEVKSTNETIEELGASKSSLEKVIATLAGYEVEEYSTKALSKEKFTTLYESALDLIEERGLLSDQVQLKKVERERLREWGDFSPDQIKELAKHDIELSFYKVATRELTKLSGDDVSYIRLASSGKNVMIATVNSLLPEGVVGQKMTLPEHSLADMGSEIESIDQRLDQIEGEFAKIALHLDHFKAHLASVEQEERFEVVSASLQEEGLVAWLSGYLPAEGVDNFKEVATTEKWAYLIDEPGEEEPVPTLIKNRKWVDIIRPVFDILGTVPGYREYDISMWFLLFFAIFFAMIVGDAAYGLIFLIGGIAMHIKLKKANNAIILLYVLSLTSMVWGTITGTWFGSKAILEAVPFLKALVIPPIANYPELFGLEATDAQNMVMKICFIIGTVQLILACAMNVWRKLGERSLAFVADIGWLVMLAALYFLVLMLVIGTPVNLGLIASIVGISFVVVILFGGQAPGVPFLKGLAAGGANTFSTFLDTISAFSNIISYIRLFAVGMASLAIAQSFNSMASPMLKGFALPAGILVLVIGHGLNLVMGLLSVVVHGVRLNLLEFSGQLGMEWTGVNYNPFRETVESSKNTL
;
A
#
# COMPACT_ATOMS: atom_id res chain seq x y z
N MET A 1 18.20 7.87 14.92
CA MET A 1 18.26 9.28 15.37
C MET A 1 18.29 10.16 14.14
N ILE A 2 17.59 11.30 14.18
CA ILE A 2 17.65 12.30 13.11
C ILE A 2 19.05 12.93 13.10
N VAL A 3 19.70 12.93 11.95
CA VAL A 3 21.03 13.51 11.75
C VAL A 3 20.91 15.02 11.61
N ALA A 4 21.76 15.77 12.34
CA ALA A 4 21.78 17.21 12.23
C ALA A 4 22.15 17.67 10.81
N MET A 5 21.38 18.61 10.26
CA MET A 5 21.58 19.21 8.94
C MET A 5 22.18 20.61 9.05
N LYS A 6 22.89 21.01 8.00
CA LYS A 6 23.37 22.37 7.77
C LYS A 6 22.81 22.89 6.46
N ARG A 7 22.40 24.17 6.45
CA ARG A 7 21.97 24.85 5.23
C ARG A 7 23.21 25.35 4.50
N VAL A 8 23.27 25.10 3.20
CA VAL A 8 24.40 25.49 2.37
C VAL A 8 23.90 26.25 1.16
N THR A 9 24.45 27.44 0.96
CA THR A 9 24.29 28.21 -0.26
C THR A 9 25.62 28.20 -1.01
N LEU A 10 25.63 27.54 -2.16
CA LEU A 10 26.77 27.48 -3.07
C LEU A 10 26.67 28.60 -4.08
N VAL A 11 27.77 29.31 -4.31
CA VAL A 11 27.92 30.38 -5.28
C VAL A 11 28.99 30.00 -6.28
N LEU A 12 28.63 30.01 -7.56
CA LEU A 12 29.43 29.54 -8.68
C LEU A 12 29.35 30.51 -9.85
N LYS A 13 30.28 30.39 -10.80
CA LYS A 13 30.26 31.21 -12.01
C LYS A 13 29.21 30.69 -12.98
N ALA A 14 28.46 31.60 -13.62
CA ALA A 14 27.40 31.24 -14.56
C ALA A 14 27.87 30.34 -15.73
N ASN A 15 29.12 30.48 -16.16
CA ASN A 15 29.71 29.67 -17.23
C ASN A 15 30.09 28.23 -16.79
N GLU A 16 30.19 27.97 -15.49
CA GLU A 16 30.65 26.68 -14.93
C GLU A 16 29.49 25.84 -14.35
N LYS A 17 28.23 26.31 -14.44
CA LYS A 17 27.01 25.68 -13.90
C LYS A 17 26.96 24.16 -14.10
N ARG A 18 27.00 23.70 -15.35
CA ARG A 18 26.87 22.26 -15.67
C ARG A 18 28.06 21.43 -15.18
N SER A 19 29.25 22.01 -15.11
CA SER A 19 30.43 21.32 -14.56
C SER A 19 30.30 21.18 -13.04
N ALA A 20 29.90 22.26 -12.38
CA ALA A 20 29.67 22.27 -10.93
C ALA A 20 28.58 21.28 -10.51
N LEU A 21 27.47 21.22 -11.25
CA LEU A 21 26.41 20.24 -11.00
C LEU A 21 26.90 18.79 -11.14
N LYS A 22 27.75 18.48 -12.12
CA LYS A 22 28.34 17.15 -12.26
C LYS A 22 29.23 16.80 -11.06
N ALA A 23 30.03 17.75 -10.57
CA ALA A 23 30.86 17.56 -9.39
C ALA A 23 30.02 17.40 -8.11
N LEU A 24 28.95 18.19 -7.93
CA LEU A 24 28.00 18.03 -6.83
C LEU A 24 27.27 16.68 -6.88
N ARG A 25 26.87 16.24 -8.07
CA ARG A 25 26.24 14.94 -8.29
C ARG A 25 27.18 13.78 -7.93
N LYS A 26 28.46 13.90 -8.24
CA LYS A 26 29.47 12.92 -7.82
C LYS A 26 29.68 12.91 -6.31
N LEU A 27 29.60 14.08 -5.67
CA LEU A 27 29.71 14.19 -4.22
C LEU A 27 28.52 13.53 -3.51
N GLY A 28 27.29 13.72 -4.01
CA GLY A 28 26.12 12.99 -3.50
C GLY A 28 25.68 13.37 -2.09
N LEU A 29 26.05 14.56 -1.59
CA LEU A 29 25.77 15.01 -0.21
C LEU A 29 24.77 16.16 -0.08
N LEU A 30 24.46 16.87 -1.17
CA LEU A 30 23.60 18.06 -1.10
C LEU A 30 22.17 17.69 -1.51
N HIS A 31 21.21 17.85 -0.61
CA HIS A 31 19.79 17.89 -0.97
C HIS A 31 19.47 19.31 -1.44
N ILE A 32 19.04 19.45 -2.69
CA ILE A 32 18.90 20.75 -3.35
C ILE A 32 17.46 21.22 -3.22
N ASP A 33 17.26 22.51 -2.97
CA ASP A 33 15.95 23.13 -3.03
C ASP A 33 15.52 23.25 -4.50
N GLU A 34 14.71 22.30 -4.97
CA GLU A 34 14.24 22.23 -6.34
C GLU A 34 13.11 23.26 -6.56
N VAL A 35 13.28 24.14 -7.55
CA VAL A 35 12.25 25.09 -7.99
C VAL A 35 11.45 24.42 -9.10
N LYS A 36 10.11 24.47 -9.02
CA LYS A 36 9.24 23.99 -10.10
C LYS A 36 9.45 24.84 -11.35
N SER A 37 10.24 24.33 -12.27
CA SER A 37 10.50 24.91 -13.59
C SER A 37 10.23 23.87 -14.66
N THR A 38 9.51 24.26 -15.70
CA THR A 38 9.32 23.45 -16.91
C THR A 38 10.13 24.03 -18.05
N ASN A 39 10.83 23.16 -18.78
CA ASN A 39 11.46 23.48 -20.05
C ASN A 39 11.21 22.29 -21.01
N GLU A 40 11.44 22.51 -22.31
CA GLU A 40 11.20 21.51 -23.36
C GLU A 40 11.92 20.18 -23.06
N THR A 41 13.17 20.24 -22.58
CA THR A 41 13.96 19.05 -22.24
C THR A 41 13.40 18.25 -21.06
N ILE A 42 12.90 18.92 -20.01
CA ILE A 42 12.25 18.28 -18.85
C ILE A 42 10.94 17.61 -19.30
N GLU A 43 10.18 18.26 -20.19
CA GLU A 43 8.95 17.68 -20.73
C GLU A 43 9.23 16.45 -21.62
N GLU A 44 10.25 16.50 -22.48
CA GLU A 44 10.70 15.36 -23.29
C GLU A 44 11.16 14.19 -22.42
N LEU A 45 11.98 14.46 -21.39
CA LEU A 45 12.46 13.44 -20.45
C LEU A 45 11.31 12.85 -19.62
N GLY A 46 10.37 13.69 -19.17
CA GLY A 46 9.16 13.25 -18.46
C GLY A 46 8.25 12.37 -19.34
N ALA A 47 8.09 12.72 -20.62
CA ALA A 47 7.34 11.90 -21.57
C ALA A 47 8.04 10.56 -21.83
N SER A 48 9.37 10.57 -22.01
CA SER A 48 10.20 9.37 -22.17
C SER A 48 10.09 8.45 -20.95
N LYS A 49 10.19 9.02 -19.74
CA LYS A 49 10.01 8.31 -18.47
C LYS A 49 8.65 7.63 -18.38
N SER A 50 7.57 8.35 -18.62
CA SER A 50 6.20 7.79 -18.59
C SER A 50 6.04 6.64 -19.61
N SER A 51 6.61 6.76 -20.80
CA SER A 51 6.58 5.69 -21.80
C SER A 51 7.39 4.46 -21.38
N LEU A 52 8.58 4.65 -20.80
CA LEU A 52 9.40 3.57 -20.23
C LEU A 52 8.70 2.87 -19.07
N GLU A 53 8.05 3.61 -18.17
CA GLU A 53 7.27 3.06 -17.06
C GLU A 53 6.13 2.17 -17.57
N LYS A 54 5.42 2.60 -18.62
CA LYS A 54 4.36 1.79 -19.26
C LYS A 54 4.91 0.49 -19.87
N VAL A 55 6.06 0.56 -20.55
CA VAL A 55 6.74 -0.62 -21.11
C VAL A 55 7.15 -1.57 -19.98
N ILE A 56 7.80 -1.07 -18.93
CA ILE A 56 8.22 -1.88 -17.77
C ILE A 56 7.02 -2.52 -17.07
N ALA A 57 5.94 -1.77 -16.85
CA ALA A 57 4.73 -2.28 -16.22
C ALA A 57 4.10 -3.42 -17.04
N THR A 58 4.09 -3.30 -18.37
CA THR A 58 3.62 -4.35 -19.28
C THR A 58 4.51 -5.58 -19.20
N LEU A 59 5.83 -5.40 -19.31
CA LEU A 59 6.80 -6.49 -19.29
C LEU A 59 6.94 -7.18 -17.92
N ALA A 60 6.65 -6.49 -16.82
CA ALA A 60 6.69 -7.04 -15.47
C ALA A 60 5.60 -8.10 -15.20
N GLY A 61 4.55 -8.14 -16.03
CA GLY A 61 3.51 -9.17 -15.95
C GLY A 61 3.95 -10.56 -16.43
N TYR A 62 5.11 -10.66 -17.10
CA TYR A 62 5.61 -11.92 -17.65
C TYR A 62 6.61 -12.56 -16.69
N GLU A 63 6.37 -13.82 -16.31
CA GLU A 63 7.33 -14.60 -15.53
C GLU A 63 8.48 -15.04 -16.41
N VAL A 64 9.71 -14.66 -16.03
CA VAL A 64 10.94 -15.03 -16.73
C VAL A 64 11.80 -15.84 -15.76
N GLU A 65 12.22 -17.05 -16.16
CA GLU A 65 13.04 -17.92 -15.33
C GLU A 65 14.45 -17.37 -15.09
N GLU A 66 15.02 -16.65 -16.07
CA GLU A 66 16.35 -16.04 -15.96
C GLU A 66 16.46 -14.79 -16.85
N TYR A 67 16.79 -13.64 -16.25
CA TYR A 67 17.03 -12.40 -16.99
C TYR A 67 18.35 -12.47 -17.77
N SER A 68 18.36 -11.87 -18.97
CA SER A 68 19.56 -11.80 -19.79
C SER A 68 20.60 -10.90 -19.13
N THR A 69 21.76 -11.46 -18.82
CA THR A 69 22.92 -10.74 -18.24
C THR A 69 23.86 -10.13 -19.28
N LYS A 70 23.54 -10.26 -20.57
CA LYS A 70 24.38 -9.75 -21.66
C LYS A 70 24.12 -8.27 -21.89
N ALA A 71 25.18 -7.46 -21.74
CA ALA A 71 25.16 -6.04 -22.06
C ALA A 71 24.56 -5.78 -23.46
N LEU A 72 23.60 -4.85 -23.51
CA LEU A 72 22.89 -4.52 -24.74
C LEU A 72 23.52 -3.29 -25.37
N SER A 73 23.83 -3.35 -26.67
CA SER A 73 24.24 -2.14 -27.40
C SER A 73 23.09 -1.15 -27.47
N LYS A 74 23.38 0.16 -27.38
CA LYS A 74 22.37 1.24 -27.42
C LYS A 74 21.39 1.12 -28.59
N GLU A 75 21.90 0.80 -29.79
CA GLU A 75 21.07 0.61 -30.99
C GLU A 75 20.04 -0.52 -30.82
N LYS A 76 20.49 -1.67 -30.30
CA LYS A 76 19.59 -2.80 -30.01
C LYS A 76 18.55 -2.45 -28.94
N PHE A 77 18.92 -1.65 -27.94
CA PHE A 77 17.97 -1.22 -26.92
C PHE A 77 16.89 -0.33 -27.53
N THR A 78 17.28 0.67 -28.33
CA THR A 78 16.33 1.55 -29.02
C THR A 78 15.37 0.75 -29.91
N THR A 79 15.87 -0.21 -30.68
CA THR A 79 14.99 -1.06 -31.51
C THR A 79 14.02 -1.91 -30.69
N LEU A 80 14.45 -2.44 -29.54
CA LEU A 80 13.57 -3.20 -28.65
C LEU A 80 12.55 -2.30 -27.95
N TYR A 81 12.94 -1.08 -27.60
CA TYR A 81 12.06 -0.09 -26.97
C TYR A 81 10.97 0.39 -27.93
N GLU A 82 11.36 0.76 -29.17
CA GLU A 82 10.41 1.13 -30.22
C GLU A 82 9.47 -0.04 -30.54
N SER A 83 10.01 -1.24 -30.73
CA SER A 83 9.20 -2.44 -30.93
C SER A 83 8.24 -2.71 -29.76
N ALA A 84 8.66 -2.51 -28.51
CA ALA A 84 7.79 -2.69 -27.36
C ALA A 84 6.63 -1.67 -27.33
N LEU A 85 6.89 -0.41 -27.71
CA LEU A 85 5.85 0.61 -27.81
C LEU A 85 4.85 0.30 -28.92
N ASP A 86 5.35 -0.08 -30.11
CA ASP A 86 4.53 -0.45 -31.26
C ASP A 86 3.63 -1.66 -30.93
N LEU A 87 4.19 -2.68 -30.26
CA LEU A 87 3.43 -3.86 -29.81
C LEU A 87 2.37 -3.52 -28.76
N ILE A 88 2.63 -2.56 -27.87
CA ILE A 88 1.65 -2.10 -26.88
C ILE A 88 0.46 -1.43 -27.57
N GLU A 89 0.74 -0.57 -28.56
CA GLU A 89 -0.29 0.10 -29.35
C GLU A 89 -1.07 -0.90 -30.21
N GLU A 90 -0.38 -1.80 -30.92
CA GLU A 90 -0.99 -2.85 -31.74
C GLU A 90 -1.89 -3.76 -30.89
N ARG A 91 -1.42 -4.21 -29.72
CA ARG A 91 -2.24 -5.01 -28.79
C ARG A 91 -3.51 -4.27 -28.36
N GLY A 92 -3.39 -2.98 -28.06
CA GLY A 92 -4.55 -2.15 -27.68
C GLY A 92 -5.60 -2.11 -28.78
N LEU A 93 -5.18 -1.77 -30.00
CA LEU A 93 -6.05 -1.70 -31.18
C LEU A 93 -6.71 -3.04 -31.51
N LEU A 94 -5.94 -4.14 -31.51
CA LEU A 94 -6.46 -5.48 -31.79
C LEU A 94 -7.42 -5.96 -30.69
N SER A 95 -7.15 -5.67 -29.42
CA SER A 95 -8.04 -6.02 -28.32
C SER A 95 -9.40 -5.31 -28.44
N ASP A 96 -9.40 -4.02 -28.77
CA ASP A 96 -10.61 -3.23 -29.00
C ASP A 96 -11.40 -3.77 -30.21
N GLN A 97 -10.72 -4.12 -31.30
CA GLN A 97 -11.34 -4.75 -32.47
C GLN A 97 -11.98 -6.10 -32.14
N VAL A 98 -11.30 -6.95 -31.36
CA VAL A 98 -11.83 -8.24 -30.92
C VAL A 98 -13.08 -8.06 -30.05
N GLN A 99 -13.09 -7.09 -29.13
CA GLN A 99 -14.27 -6.82 -28.32
C GLN A 99 -15.45 -6.39 -29.20
N LEU A 100 -15.22 -5.48 -30.15
CA LEU A 100 -16.27 -5.01 -31.06
C LEU A 100 -16.82 -6.14 -31.95
N LYS A 101 -15.94 -6.96 -32.53
CA LYS A 101 -16.31 -8.13 -33.34
C LYS A 101 -17.01 -9.21 -32.51
N LYS A 102 -16.63 -9.44 -31.25
CA LYS A 102 -17.32 -10.37 -30.34
C LYS A 102 -18.75 -9.91 -30.08
N VAL A 103 -18.97 -8.62 -29.85
CA VAL A 103 -20.33 -8.04 -29.71
C VAL A 103 -21.14 -8.21 -30.99
N GLU A 104 -20.52 -7.97 -32.15
CA GLU A 104 -21.18 -8.15 -33.45
C GLU A 104 -21.54 -9.61 -33.73
N ARG A 105 -20.63 -10.55 -33.43
CA ARG A 105 -20.85 -11.99 -33.54
C ARG A 105 -22.02 -12.46 -32.66
N GLU A 106 -22.14 -11.95 -31.43
CA GLU A 106 -23.29 -12.28 -30.57
C GLU A 106 -24.61 -11.75 -31.16
N ARG A 107 -24.60 -10.60 -31.85
CA ARG A 107 -25.77 -10.13 -32.61
C ARG A 107 -26.08 -11.05 -33.79
N LEU A 108 -25.06 -11.55 -34.49
CA LEU A 108 -25.22 -12.50 -35.59
C LEU A 108 -25.64 -13.91 -35.14
N ARG A 109 -25.49 -14.29 -33.87
CA ARG A 109 -26.02 -15.58 -33.39
C ARG A 109 -27.52 -15.73 -33.56
N GLU A 110 -28.27 -14.62 -33.53
CA GLU A 110 -29.72 -14.64 -33.79
C GLU A 110 -30.08 -15.02 -35.23
N TRP A 111 -29.13 -14.86 -36.15
CA TRP A 111 -29.27 -15.13 -37.58
C TRP A 111 -28.95 -16.61 -37.90
N GLY A 112 -28.10 -17.25 -37.10
CA GLY A 112 -27.58 -18.59 -37.36
C GLY A 112 -26.36 -18.56 -38.27
N ASP A 113 -25.87 -19.74 -38.64
CA ASP A 113 -24.73 -19.87 -39.56
C ASP A 113 -25.23 -19.92 -41.01
N PHE A 114 -25.22 -18.77 -41.68
CA PHE A 114 -25.49 -18.69 -43.12
C PHE A 114 -24.48 -17.78 -43.80
N SER A 115 -24.18 -18.05 -45.07
CA SER A 115 -23.37 -17.20 -45.91
C SER A 115 -24.24 -16.17 -46.65
N PRO A 116 -24.01 -14.86 -46.49
CA PRO A 116 -24.70 -13.82 -47.26
C PRO A 116 -24.53 -13.97 -48.78
N ASP A 117 -23.42 -14.55 -49.24
CA ASP A 117 -23.13 -14.73 -50.66
C ASP A 117 -23.97 -15.83 -51.29
N GLN A 118 -24.25 -16.91 -50.56
CA GLN A 118 -25.20 -17.95 -51.00
C GLN A 118 -26.61 -17.38 -51.18
N ILE A 119 -27.02 -16.44 -50.32
CA ILE A 119 -28.33 -15.77 -50.43
C ILE A 119 -28.39 -14.85 -51.66
N LYS A 120 -27.30 -14.13 -51.96
CA LYS A 120 -27.17 -13.34 -53.20
C LYS A 120 -27.14 -14.21 -54.45
N GLU A 121 -26.59 -15.41 -54.38
CA GLU A 121 -26.58 -16.38 -55.48
C GLU A 121 -27.97 -16.98 -55.72
N LEU A 122 -28.71 -17.31 -54.66
CA LEU A 122 -30.12 -17.74 -54.75
C LEU A 122 -31.01 -16.68 -55.40
N ALA A 123 -30.78 -15.40 -55.11
CA ALA A 123 -31.50 -14.30 -55.75
C ALA A 123 -31.26 -14.23 -57.28
N LYS A 124 -30.12 -14.72 -57.78
CA LYS A 124 -29.84 -14.82 -59.23
C LYS A 124 -30.58 -15.98 -59.90
N HIS A 125 -31.11 -16.93 -59.12
CA HIS A 125 -31.87 -18.09 -59.57
C HIS A 125 -33.39 -17.95 -59.30
N ASP A 126 -33.91 -16.72 -59.22
CA ASP A 126 -35.32 -16.39 -58.94
C ASP A 126 -35.85 -16.90 -57.58
N ILE A 127 -34.96 -17.04 -56.58
CA ILE A 127 -35.32 -17.35 -55.19
C ILE A 127 -35.00 -16.13 -54.31
N GLU A 128 -36.00 -15.30 -54.03
CA GLU A 128 -35.93 -14.16 -53.13
C GLU A 128 -36.29 -14.58 -51.70
N LEU A 129 -35.35 -14.40 -50.77
CA LEU A 129 -35.54 -14.68 -49.35
C LEU A 129 -35.72 -13.36 -48.59
N SER A 130 -36.85 -13.21 -47.90
CA SER A 130 -37.09 -12.07 -47.00
C SER A 130 -37.04 -12.52 -45.54
N PHE A 131 -36.24 -11.83 -44.72
CA PHE A 131 -35.99 -12.19 -43.32
C PHE A 131 -36.84 -11.37 -42.36
N TYR A 132 -37.48 -12.05 -41.39
CA TYR A 132 -38.33 -11.42 -40.40
C TYR A 132 -38.10 -11.98 -39.00
N LYS A 133 -38.12 -11.09 -38.00
CA LYS A 133 -38.16 -11.44 -36.58
C LYS A 133 -39.60 -11.46 -36.11
N VAL A 134 -40.08 -12.61 -35.65
CA VAL A 134 -41.49 -12.84 -35.29
C VAL A 134 -41.57 -13.46 -33.89
N ALA A 135 -42.60 -13.12 -33.11
CA ALA A 135 -42.82 -13.74 -31.80
C ALA A 135 -43.23 -15.21 -31.97
N THR A 136 -42.78 -16.10 -31.09
CA THR A 136 -43.05 -17.56 -31.18
C THR A 136 -44.56 -17.88 -31.25
N ARG A 137 -45.40 -17.02 -30.65
CA ARG A 137 -46.88 -17.16 -30.66
C ARG A 137 -47.51 -16.82 -32.01
N GLU A 138 -46.87 -15.98 -32.81
CA GLU A 138 -47.35 -15.57 -34.13
C GLU A 138 -46.99 -16.61 -35.20
N LEU A 139 -46.05 -17.52 -34.89
CA LEU A 139 -45.59 -18.59 -35.79
C LEU A 139 -46.69 -19.62 -36.10
N THR A 140 -47.67 -19.80 -35.20
CA THR A 140 -48.83 -20.69 -35.42
C THR A 140 -49.81 -20.15 -36.46
N LYS A 141 -49.77 -18.85 -36.76
CA LYS A 141 -50.59 -18.23 -37.82
C LYS A 141 -50.00 -18.43 -39.22
N LEU A 142 -48.73 -18.85 -39.31
CA LEU A 142 -48.02 -19.13 -40.56
C LEU A 142 -48.17 -20.60 -41.01
N SER A 143 -48.86 -21.45 -40.24
CA SER A 143 -48.98 -22.91 -40.51
C SER A 143 -50.03 -23.29 -41.57
N GLY A 144 -50.47 -22.35 -42.42
CA GLY A 144 -51.34 -22.61 -43.58
C GLY A 144 -50.54 -22.75 -44.88
N ASP A 145 -51.08 -23.49 -45.86
CA ASP A 145 -50.45 -23.90 -47.14
C ASP A 145 -49.96 -22.75 -48.06
N ASP A 146 -50.11 -21.48 -47.69
CA ASP A 146 -49.85 -20.33 -48.58
C ASP A 146 -48.43 -19.72 -48.47
N VAL A 147 -47.63 -20.05 -47.45
CA VAL A 147 -46.29 -19.45 -47.27
C VAL A 147 -45.24 -20.50 -46.91
N SER A 148 -44.30 -20.72 -47.83
CA SER A 148 -43.09 -21.49 -47.54
C SER A 148 -42.10 -20.64 -46.75
N TYR A 149 -41.86 -21.00 -45.48
CA TYR A 149 -40.88 -20.32 -44.62
C TYR A 149 -39.86 -21.29 -44.03
N ILE A 150 -38.62 -20.81 -43.88
CA ILE A 150 -37.51 -21.52 -43.24
C ILE A 150 -37.33 -20.93 -41.84
N ARG A 151 -37.29 -21.79 -40.83
CA ARG A 151 -37.00 -21.40 -39.44
C ARG A 151 -35.50 -21.32 -39.23
N LEU A 152 -35.01 -20.14 -38.81
CA LEU A 152 -33.62 -19.91 -38.44
C LEU A 152 -33.46 -20.09 -36.91
N ALA A 153 -32.51 -19.39 -36.30
CA ALA A 153 -32.24 -19.46 -34.87
C ALA A 153 -33.37 -18.85 -34.01
N SER A 154 -33.51 -19.39 -32.80
CA SER A 154 -34.50 -18.96 -31.80
C SER A 154 -33.79 -18.16 -30.71
N SER A 155 -34.22 -16.92 -30.46
CA SER A 155 -33.70 -16.05 -29.40
C SER A 155 -34.81 -15.76 -28.39
N GLY A 156 -34.88 -16.59 -27.34
CA GLY A 156 -35.89 -16.48 -26.28
C GLY A 156 -37.33 -16.60 -26.77
N LYS A 157 -38.11 -15.52 -26.67
CA LYS A 157 -39.54 -15.47 -27.09
C LYS A 157 -39.74 -15.19 -28.58
N ASN A 158 -38.66 -14.87 -29.32
CA ASN A 158 -38.70 -14.51 -30.73
C ASN A 158 -37.96 -15.55 -31.57
N VAL A 159 -38.44 -15.76 -32.79
CA VAL A 159 -37.86 -16.67 -33.79
C VAL A 159 -37.61 -15.89 -35.06
N MET A 160 -36.44 -16.09 -35.66
CA MET A 160 -36.13 -15.57 -36.98
C MET A 160 -36.65 -16.54 -38.05
N ILE A 161 -37.33 -16.00 -39.07
CA ILE A 161 -37.85 -16.76 -40.20
C ILE A 161 -37.42 -16.13 -41.52
N ALA A 162 -37.23 -16.94 -42.55
CA ALA A 162 -37.02 -16.51 -43.92
C ALA A 162 -38.18 -16.99 -44.80
N THR A 163 -38.93 -16.08 -45.43
CA THR A 163 -40.00 -16.43 -46.38
C THR A 163 -39.43 -16.56 -47.79
N VAL A 164 -39.89 -17.57 -48.53
CA VAL A 164 -39.44 -17.85 -49.91
C VAL A 164 -40.43 -17.24 -50.90
N ASN A 165 -39.98 -16.35 -51.78
CA ASN A 165 -40.76 -15.75 -52.87
C ASN A 165 -42.12 -15.16 -52.45
N SER A 166 -42.25 -14.75 -51.18
CA SER A 166 -43.49 -14.25 -50.58
C SER A 166 -43.17 -13.28 -49.45
N LEU A 167 -44.03 -12.27 -49.29
CA LEU A 167 -43.99 -11.34 -48.16
C LEU A 167 -44.83 -11.90 -47.00
N LEU A 168 -44.63 -11.35 -45.79
CA LEU A 168 -45.45 -11.74 -44.64
C LEU A 168 -46.94 -11.46 -44.93
N PRO A 169 -47.87 -12.38 -44.59
CA PRO A 169 -49.30 -12.12 -44.69
C PRO A 169 -49.73 -10.94 -43.82
N GLU A 170 -50.74 -10.17 -44.25
CA GLU A 170 -51.22 -8.95 -43.57
C GLU A 170 -51.76 -9.17 -42.12
N GLY A 171 -51.81 -10.42 -41.63
CA GLY A 171 -52.23 -10.77 -40.26
C GLY A 171 -51.10 -11.13 -39.27
N VAL A 172 -49.84 -11.14 -39.72
CA VAL A 172 -48.67 -11.52 -38.88
C VAL A 172 -47.81 -10.29 -38.62
N VAL A 173 -47.52 -9.98 -37.35
CA VAL A 173 -46.67 -8.86 -36.97
C VAL A 173 -45.21 -9.34 -36.89
N GLY A 174 -44.37 -8.87 -37.82
CA GLY A 174 -42.95 -9.19 -37.87
C GLY A 174 -42.10 -7.97 -38.25
N GLN A 175 -40.91 -7.87 -37.66
CA GLN A 175 -39.93 -6.86 -38.03
C GLN A 175 -39.09 -7.37 -39.20
N LYS A 176 -39.10 -6.67 -40.34
CA LYS A 176 -38.21 -6.98 -41.47
C LYS A 176 -36.76 -6.69 -41.08
N MET A 177 -35.89 -7.66 -41.30
CA MET A 177 -34.48 -7.58 -40.97
C MET A 177 -33.65 -7.45 -42.26
N THR A 178 -32.62 -6.60 -42.23
CA THR A 178 -31.67 -6.46 -43.34
C THR A 178 -30.58 -7.51 -43.23
N LEU A 179 -30.21 -8.11 -44.36
CA LEU A 179 -29.16 -9.13 -44.39
C LEU A 179 -27.83 -8.56 -43.86
N PRO A 180 -27.15 -9.24 -42.92
CA PRO A 180 -25.81 -8.88 -42.49
C PRO A 180 -24.79 -8.99 -43.64
N GLU A 181 -23.76 -8.14 -43.62
CA GLU A 181 -22.72 -8.14 -44.66
C GLU A 181 -21.72 -9.29 -44.51
N HIS A 182 -21.54 -9.80 -43.28
CA HIS A 182 -20.61 -10.89 -42.95
C HIS A 182 -21.36 -12.09 -42.34
N SER A 183 -20.86 -13.30 -42.57
CA SER A 183 -21.39 -14.51 -41.92
C SER A 183 -20.85 -14.66 -40.49
N LEU A 184 -21.52 -15.52 -39.70
CA LEU A 184 -21.06 -15.87 -38.35
C LEU A 184 -19.71 -16.61 -38.40
N ALA A 185 -19.51 -17.48 -39.40
CA ALA A 185 -18.25 -18.17 -39.63
C ALA A 185 -17.12 -17.20 -40.01
N ASP A 186 -17.39 -16.21 -40.88
CA ASP A 186 -16.40 -15.20 -41.26
C ASP A 186 -15.95 -14.40 -40.03
N MET A 187 -16.89 -13.90 -39.23
CA MET A 187 -16.57 -13.22 -37.97
C MET A 187 -15.81 -14.12 -36.98
N GLY A 188 -16.14 -15.40 -36.93
CA GLY A 188 -15.42 -16.39 -36.14
C GLY A 188 -13.95 -16.50 -36.55
N SER A 189 -13.70 -16.65 -37.85
CA SER A 189 -12.35 -16.74 -38.40
C SER A 189 -11.54 -15.45 -38.27
N GLU A 190 -12.18 -14.28 -38.43
CA GLU A 190 -11.53 -12.99 -38.20
C GLU A 190 -11.13 -12.83 -36.73
N ILE A 191 -12.02 -13.15 -35.79
CA ILE A 191 -11.67 -13.14 -34.36
C ILE A 191 -10.51 -14.10 -34.08
N GLU A 192 -10.53 -15.32 -34.64
CA GLU A 192 -9.47 -16.30 -34.45
C GLU A 192 -8.13 -15.81 -35.01
N SER A 193 -8.12 -15.18 -36.19
CA SER A 193 -6.90 -14.60 -36.76
C SER A 193 -6.32 -13.45 -35.92
N ILE A 194 -7.18 -12.62 -35.33
CA ILE A 194 -6.73 -11.54 -34.43
C ILE A 194 -6.26 -12.13 -33.10
N ASP A 195 -6.96 -13.10 -32.53
CA ASP A 195 -6.56 -13.81 -31.31
C ASP A 195 -5.19 -14.49 -31.53
N GLN A 196 -4.92 -15.09 -32.69
CA GLN A 196 -3.61 -15.62 -33.05
C GLN A 196 -2.52 -14.55 -33.12
N ARG A 197 -2.83 -13.35 -33.63
CA ARG A 197 -1.87 -12.23 -33.64
C ARG A 197 -1.60 -11.72 -32.22
N LEU A 198 -2.63 -11.66 -31.37
CA LEU A 198 -2.47 -11.33 -29.94
C LEU A 198 -1.56 -12.35 -29.25
N ASP A 199 -1.74 -13.65 -29.48
CA ASP A 199 -0.86 -14.69 -28.93
C ASP A 199 0.60 -14.55 -29.42
N GLN A 200 0.81 -14.15 -30.68
CA GLN A 200 2.15 -13.84 -31.20
C GLN A 200 2.77 -12.64 -30.47
N ILE A 201 2.00 -11.57 -30.28
CA ILE A 201 2.45 -10.36 -29.56
C ILE A 201 2.84 -10.71 -28.12
N GLU A 202 2.06 -11.55 -27.43
CA GLU A 202 2.39 -12.05 -26.09
C GLU A 202 3.72 -12.83 -26.09
N GLY A 203 3.97 -13.65 -27.13
CA GLY A 203 5.24 -14.34 -27.32
C GLY A 203 6.42 -13.41 -27.63
N GLU A 204 6.20 -12.27 -28.29
CA GLU A 204 7.20 -11.23 -28.51
C GLU A 204 7.50 -10.45 -27.23
N PHE A 205 6.48 -10.10 -26.44
CA PHE A 205 6.68 -9.48 -25.13
C PHE A 205 7.48 -10.37 -24.19
N ALA A 206 7.24 -11.68 -24.17
CA ALA A 206 8.03 -12.62 -23.38
C ALA A 206 9.52 -12.60 -23.76
N LYS A 207 9.86 -12.41 -25.05
CA LYS A 207 11.25 -12.27 -25.50
C LYS A 207 11.85 -10.93 -25.07
N ILE A 208 11.09 -9.84 -25.12
CA ILE A 208 11.54 -8.52 -24.69
C ILE A 208 11.71 -8.47 -23.16
N ALA A 209 10.83 -9.16 -22.41
CA ALA A 209 10.85 -9.24 -20.95
C ALA A 209 12.15 -9.86 -20.40
N LEU A 210 12.88 -10.66 -21.19
CA LEU A 210 14.23 -11.14 -20.85
C LEU A 210 15.22 -9.99 -20.57
N HIS A 211 14.98 -8.81 -21.14
CA HIS A 211 15.82 -7.62 -21.02
C HIS A 211 15.27 -6.56 -20.06
N LEU A 212 14.29 -6.91 -19.22
CA LEU A 212 13.63 -5.99 -18.28
C LEU A 212 14.61 -5.20 -17.40
N ASP A 213 15.72 -5.81 -17.00
CA ASP A 213 16.74 -5.15 -16.18
C ASP A 213 17.43 -3.99 -16.92
N HIS A 214 17.63 -4.10 -18.24
CA HIS A 214 18.15 -2.99 -19.05
C HIS A 214 17.14 -1.85 -19.18
N PHE A 215 15.84 -2.16 -19.29
CA PHE A 215 14.80 -1.12 -19.28
C PHE A 215 14.76 -0.39 -17.93
N LYS A 216 14.86 -1.11 -16.81
CA LYS A 216 14.96 -0.51 -15.47
C LYS A 216 16.22 0.34 -15.30
N ALA A 217 17.36 -0.13 -15.81
CA ALA A 217 18.60 0.64 -15.79
C ALA A 217 18.50 1.92 -16.64
N HIS A 218 17.87 1.83 -17.81
CA HIS A 218 17.65 3.00 -18.66
C HIS A 218 16.66 3.99 -18.04
N LEU A 219 15.56 3.52 -17.44
CA LEU A 219 14.65 4.36 -16.66
C LEU A 219 15.42 5.12 -15.57
N ALA A 220 16.25 4.43 -14.78
CA ALA A 220 17.06 5.08 -13.75
C ALA A 220 18.05 6.13 -14.32
N SER A 221 18.54 5.92 -15.56
CA SER A 221 19.36 6.92 -16.27
C SER A 221 18.55 8.14 -16.69
N VAL A 222 17.34 7.93 -17.24
CA VAL A 222 16.42 9.01 -17.63
C VAL A 222 15.99 9.81 -16.41
N GLU A 223 15.66 9.16 -15.30
CA GLU A 223 15.34 9.85 -14.03
C GLU A 223 16.52 10.67 -13.50
N GLN A 224 17.74 10.17 -13.63
CA GLN A 224 18.95 10.90 -13.26
C GLN A 224 19.17 12.14 -14.14
N GLU A 225 18.89 12.03 -15.44
CA GLU A 225 18.98 13.14 -16.39
C GLU A 225 17.87 14.17 -16.17
N GLU A 226 16.63 13.73 -15.98
CA GLU A 226 15.48 14.56 -15.62
C GLU A 226 15.79 15.39 -14.38
N ARG A 227 16.24 14.72 -13.31
CA ARG A 227 16.60 15.41 -12.07
C ARG A 227 17.79 16.36 -12.24
N PHE A 228 18.76 16.03 -13.09
CA PHE A 228 19.87 16.93 -13.41
C PHE A 228 19.37 18.22 -14.09
N GLU A 229 18.43 18.13 -15.03
CA GLU A 229 17.87 19.29 -15.72
C GLU A 229 16.95 20.11 -14.80
N VAL A 230 16.14 19.46 -13.94
CA VAL A 230 15.34 20.15 -12.90
C VAL A 230 16.24 20.94 -11.94
N VAL A 231 17.31 20.32 -11.44
CA VAL A 231 18.30 21.00 -10.59
C VAL A 231 19.00 22.13 -11.35
N SER A 232 19.36 21.91 -12.62
CA SER A 232 19.98 22.93 -13.46
C SER A 232 19.08 24.14 -13.67
N ALA A 233 17.78 23.93 -13.81
CA ALA A 233 16.79 24.98 -13.95
C ALA A 233 16.45 25.66 -12.61
N SER A 234 16.72 25.00 -11.48
CA SER A 234 16.61 25.57 -10.13
C SER A 234 17.73 26.55 -9.77
N LEU A 235 18.81 26.62 -10.56
CA LEU A 235 19.87 27.61 -10.35
C LEU A 235 19.37 29.02 -10.66
N GLN A 236 19.46 29.88 -9.66
CA GLN A 236 19.25 31.31 -9.84
C GLN A 236 20.53 31.94 -10.41
N GLU A 237 20.38 32.92 -11.29
CA GLU A 237 21.48 33.60 -11.97
C GLU A 237 21.29 35.10 -11.93
N GLU A 238 22.37 35.81 -11.59
CA GLU A 238 22.44 37.27 -11.68
C GLU A 238 23.81 37.66 -12.25
N GLY A 239 23.81 38.13 -13.50
CA GLY A 239 25.03 38.53 -14.20
C GLY A 239 26.01 37.37 -14.41
N LEU A 240 27.17 37.43 -13.77
CA LEU A 240 28.24 36.43 -13.91
C LEU A 240 28.17 35.33 -12.84
N VAL A 241 27.24 35.45 -11.90
CA VAL A 241 27.15 34.60 -10.72
C VAL A 241 25.86 33.80 -10.77
N ALA A 242 25.96 32.53 -10.42
CA ALA A 242 24.81 31.68 -10.16
C ALA A 242 24.93 31.09 -8.76
N TRP A 243 23.80 30.78 -8.14
CA TRP A 243 23.79 30.16 -6.81
C TRP A 243 22.72 29.09 -6.68
N LEU A 244 22.95 28.23 -5.70
CA LEU A 244 22.11 27.11 -5.37
C LEU A 244 22.03 26.96 -3.86
N SER A 245 20.84 26.75 -3.32
CA SER A 245 20.64 26.46 -1.90
C SER A 245 20.22 25.01 -1.70
N GLY A 246 20.60 24.47 -0.54
CA GLY A 246 20.22 23.12 -0.15
C GLY A 246 20.69 22.78 1.26
N TYR A 247 20.52 21.52 1.63
CA TYR A 247 20.87 21.00 2.94
C TYR A 247 21.83 19.82 2.82
N LEU A 248 22.77 19.72 3.76
CA LEU A 248 23.64 18.57 3.87
C LEU A 248 23.84 18.14 5.34
N PRO A 249 24.10 16.84 5.61
CA PRO A 249 24.35 16.36 6.96
C PRO A 249 25.59 17.00 7.55
N ALA A 250 25.54 17.36 8.84
CA ALA A 250 26.68 17.97 9.54
C ALA A 250 27.96 17.12 9.47
N GLU A 251 27.82 15.79 9.44
CA GLU A 251 28.94 14.84 9.24
C GLU A 251 29.61 14.97 7.86
N GLY A 252 28.91 15.48 6.85
CA GLY A 252 29.37 15.61 5.45
C GLY A 252 29.99 16.97 5.10
N VAL A 253 30.03 17.91 6.06
CA VAL A 253 30.51 19.28 5.84
C VAL A 253 31.97 19.32 5.39
N ASP A 254 32.84 18.51 5.99
CA ASP A 254 34.27 18.57 5.70
C ASP A 254 34.58 18.06 4.28
N ASN A 255 33.92 16.98 3.85
CA ASN A 255 34.04 16.47 2.48
C ASN A 255 33.52 17.51 1.45
N PHE A 256 32.43 18.22 1.77
CA PHE A 256 31.94 19.30 0.93
C PHE A 256 32.96 20.46 0.81
N LYS A 257 33.62 20.84 1.90
CA LYS A 257 34.66 21.90 1.88
C LYS A 257 35.87 21.52 1.03
N GLU A 258 36.30 20.26 1.05
CA GLU A 258 37.40 19.76 0.23
C GLU A 258 37.09 19.88 -1.27
N VAL A 259 35.89 19.44 -1.67
CA VAL A 259 35.44 19.56 -3.06
C VAL A 259 35.28 21.02 -3.48
N ALA A 260 34.65 21.85 -2.63
CA ALA A 260 34.47 23.27 -2.92
C ALA A 260 35.81 24.01 -3.08
N THR A 261 36.84 23.64 -2.32
CA THR A 261 38.18 24.20 -2.45
C THR A 261 38.85 23.78 -3.76
N THR A 262 38.70 22.51 -4.14
CA THR A 262 39.25 21.95 -5.39
C THR A 262 38.64 22.60 -6.63
N GLU A 263 37.33 22.77 -6.63
CA GLU A 263 36.55 23.36 -7.72
C GLU A 263 36.46 24.90 -7.64
N LYS A 264 37.05 25.51 -6.60
CA LYS A 264 37.11 26.97 -6.35
C LYS A 264 35.75 27.64 -6.24
N TRP A 265 34.79 26.99 -5.57
CA TRP A 265 33.47 27.57 -5.32
C TRP A 265 33.45 28.43 -4.06
N ALA A 266 32.60 29.45 -4.06
CA ALA A 266 32.25 30.18 -2.84
C ALA A 266 31.05 29.49 -2.17
N TYR A 267 31.03 29.40 -0.84
CA TYR A 267 29.93 28.78 -0.12
C TYR A 267 29.65 29.51 1.19
N LEU A 268 28.38 29.49 1.60
CA LEU A 268 27.91 29.88 2.93
C LEU A 268 27.30 28.65 3.58
N ILE A 269 27.76 28.31 4.80
CA ILE A 269 27.20 27.22 5.60
C ILE A 269 26.63 27.84 6.86
N ASP A 270 25.33 27.65 7.07
CA ASP A 270 24.60 28.20 8.21
C ASP A 270 23.76 27.12 8.91
N GLU A 271 23.27 27.45 10.10
CA GLU A 271 22.25 26.64 10.76
C GLU A 271 20.89 26.86 10.08
N PRO A 272 20.09 25.80 9.86
CA PRO A 272 18.75 25.98 9.32
C PRO A 272 17.88 26.87 10.22
N GLY A 273 17.06 27.72 9.60
CA GLY A 273 16.11 28.58 10.32
C GLY A 273 15.09 27.79 11.15
N GLU A 274 14.44 28.46 12.12
CA GLU A 274 13.46 27.81 13.01
C GLU A 274 12.23 27.26 12.28
N GLU A 275 11.79 27.92 11.22
CA GLU A 275 10.58 27.58 10.45
C GLU A 275 10.89 27.03 9.05
N GLU A 276 12.16 26.73 8.74
CA GLU A 276 12.54 26.21 7.43
C GLU A 276 12.19 24.71 7.28
N PRO A 277 11.69 24.27 6.11
CA PRO A 277 11.39 22.87 5.85
C PRO A 277 12.68 22.08 5.61
N VAL A 278 13.37 21.74 6.70
CA VAL A 278 14.62 20.98 6.66
C VAL A 278 14.35 19.51 6.31
N PRO A 279 15.09 18.90 5.36
CA PRO A 279 14.94 17.49 5.06
C PRO A 279 15.46 16.61 6.22
N THR A 280 14.74 15.54 6.50
CA THR A 280 15.04 14.60 7.57
C THR A 280 15.85 13.42 7.04
N LEU A 281 17.03 13.20 7.64
CA LEU A 281 17.79 11.95 7.47
C LEU A 281 17.77 11.17 8.79
N ILE A 282 17.19 9.98 8.77
CA ILE A 282 17.17 9.09 9.93
C ILE A 282 18.33 8.09 9.81
N LYS A 283 19.25 8.15 10.76
CA LYS A 283 20.34 7.17 10.90
C LYS A 283 20.02 6.27 12.10
N ASN A 284 19.52 5.08 11.80
CA ASN A 284 19.15 4.09 12.81
C ASN A 284 20.25 3.04 12.99
N ARG A 285 20.31 2.46 14.19
CA ARG A 285 21.11 1.25 14.41
C ARG A 285 20.46 0.10 13.65
N LYS A 286 21.24 -0.89 13.19
CA LYS A 286 20.75 -2.01 12.34
C LYS A 286 19.51 -2.73 12.90
N TRP A 287 19.38 -2.84 14.21
CA TRP A 287 18.26 -3.49 14.89
C TRP A 287 16.99 -2.61 15.00
N VAL A 288 17.12 -1.29 14.85
CA VAL A 288 15.99 -0.36 14.78
C VAL A 288 15.58 -0.13 13.33
N ASP A 289 16.55 -0.12 12.40
CA ASP A 289 16.34 0.07 10.96
C ASP A 289 15.46 -1.01 10.30
N ILE A 290 15.20 -2.11 11.03
CA ILE A 290 14.28 -3.18 10.65
C ILE A 290 12.87 -2.64 10.36
N ILE A 291 12.44 -1.56 11.01
CA ILE A 291 11.09 -0.98 10.82
C ILE A 291 10.96 -0.14 9.55
N ARG A 292 12.07 0.23 8.92
CA ARG A 292 12.09 1.16 7.77
C ARG A 292 11.11 0.79 6.64
N PRO A 293 10.97 -0.49 6.23
CA PRO A 293 9.99 -0.85 5.20
C PRO A 293 8.55 -0.48 5.55
N VAL A 294 8.19 -0.47 6.84
CA VAL A 294 6.86 -0.05 7.29
C VAL A 294 6.68 1.45 7.06
N PHE A 295 7.65 2.28 7.44
CA PHE A 295 7.58 3.72 7.19
C PHE A 295 7.58 4.05 5.69
N ASP A 296 8.37 3.32 4.88
CA ASP A 296 8.40 3.48 3.43
C ASP A 296 7.03 3.15 2.80
N ILE A 297 6.37 2.06 3.23
CA ILE A 297 5.01 1.70 2.77
C ILE A 297 3.97 2.74 3.20
N LEU A 298 4.13 3.31 4.39
CA LEU A 298 3.21 4.32 4.92
C LEU A 298 3.46 5.70 4.31
N GLY A 299 4.59 5.93 3.63
CA GLY A 299 4.96 7.22 3.10
C GLY A 299 5.12 8.31 4.17
N THR A 300 5.47 7.92 5.39
CA THR A 300 5.53 8.84 6.54
C THR A 300 6.98 9.13 6.91
N VAL A 301 7.31 10.42 7.04
CA VAL A 301 8.65 10.87 7.44
C VAL A 301 8.47 11.86 8.60
N PRO A 302 9.14 11.63 9.74
CA PRO A 302 9.10 12.58 10.84
C PRO A 302 9.72 13.91 10.43
N GLY A 303 9.16 15.00 10.92
CA GLY A 303 9.75 16.33 10.76
C GLY A 303 11.16 16.39 11.35
N TYR A 304 12.03 17.25 10.82
CA TYR A 304 13.42 17.33 11.24
C TYR A 304 13.58 17.67 12.74
N ARG A 305 12.63 18.44 13.30
CA ARG A 305 12.57 18.82 14.72
C ARG A 305 11.65 17.91 15.56
N GLU A 306 11.08 16.87 14.94
CA GLU A 306 10.23 15.91 15.64
C GLU A 306 11.05 14.78 16.27
N TYR A 307 10.37 13.90 17.01
CA TYR A 307 11.01 12.73 17.60
C TYR A 307 11.25 11.64 16.56
N ASP A 308 12.40 10.98 16.70
CA ASP A 308 12.59 9.67 16.10
C ASP A 308 11.95 8.59 16.97
N ILE A 309 10.77 8.13 16.55
CA ILE A 309 10.03 7.08 17.25
C ILE A 309 10.32 5.67 16.75
N SER A 310 11.29 5.48 15.84
CA SER A 310 11.51 4.21 15.13
C SER A 310 11.62 3.00 16.07
N MET A 311 12.35 3.15 17.19
CA MET A 311 12.54 2.07 18.17
C MET A 311 11.24 1.68 18.87
N TRP A 312 10.51 2.67 19.39
CA TRP A 312 9.24 2.44 20.09
C TRP A 312 8.17 1.93 19.14
N PHE A 313 8.12 2.49 17.93
CA PHE A 313 7.25 2.03 16.86
C PHE A 313 7.49 0.55 16.58
N LEU A 314 8.74 0.12 16.36
CA LEU A 314 9.07 -1.29 16.11
C LEU A 314 8.57 -2.21 17.24
N LEU A 315 8.84 -1.83 18.49
CA LEU A 315 8.46 -2.63 19.67
C LEU A 315 6.94 -2.80 19.77
N PHE A 316 6.19 -1.70 19.75
CA PHE A 316 4.74 -1.73 19.88
C PHE A 316 4.06 -2.32 18.65
N PHE A 317 4.56 -2.03 17.44
CA PHE A 317 4.07 -2.63 16.21
C PHE A 317 4.20 -4.15 16.21
N ALA A 318 5.33 -4.70 16.66
CA ALA A 318 5.49 -6.15 16.77
C ALA A 318 4.50 -6.79 17.76
N ILE A 319 4.25 -6.13 18.89
CA ILE A 319 3.26 -6.58 19.88
C ILE A 319 1.84 -6.50 19.31
N PHE A 320 1.46 -5.39 18.66
CA PHE A 320 0.14 -5.21 18.05
C PHE A 320 -0.10 -6.20 16.92
N PHE A 321 0.91 -6.43 16.07
CA PHE A 321 0.85 -7.44 15.04
C PHE A 321 0.54 -8.81 15.64
N ALA A 322 1.27 -9.20 16.68
CA ALA A 322 1.10 -10.48 17.34
C ALA A 322 -0.29 -10.63 17.99
N MET A 323 -0.81 -9.58 18.62
CA MET A 323 -2.16 -9.61 19.24
C MET A 323 -3.29 -9.62 18.21
N ILE A 324 -3.15 -8.90 17.10
CA ILE A 324 -4.15 -8.84 16.03
C ILE A 324 -4.20 -10.17 15.27
N VAL A 325 -3.04 -10.72 14.90
CA VAL A 325 -2.95 -12.01 14.20
C VAL A 325 -3.36 -13.16 15.13
N GLY A 326 -2.94 -13.11 16.39
CA GLY A 326 -3.53 -13.90 17.47
C GLY A 326 -3.31 -15.43 17.40
N ASP A 327 -2.68 -15.95 16.35
CA ASP A 327 -2.53 -17.39 16.09
C ASP A 327 -1.06 -17.78 15.84
N ALA A 328 -0.59 -18.81 16.54
CA ALA A 328 0.78 -19.29 16.43
C ALA A 328 1.06 -19.99 15.10
N ALA A 329 0.06 -20.64 14.51
CA ALA A 329 0.19 -21.28 13.21
C ALA A 329 0.38 -20.25 12.09
N TYR A 330 -0.29 -19.10 12.17
CA TYR A 330 -0.08 -18.01 11.21
C TYR A 330 1.30 -17.39 11.36
N GLY A 331 1.78 -17.23 12.60
CA GLY A 331 3.18 -16.86 12.87
C GLY A 331 4.18 -17.83 12.22
N LEU A 332 3.91 -19.13 12.28
CA LEU A 332 4.73 -20.15 11.62
C LEU A 332 4.67 -20.06 10.09
N ILE A 333 3.49 -19.81 9.51
CA ILE A 333 3.33 -19.59 8.06
C ILE A 333 4.15 -18.38 7.61
N PHE A 334 4.10 -17.27 8.34
CA PHE A 334 4.92 -16.09 8.07
C PHE A 334 6.42 -16.37 8.20
N LEU A 335 6.82 -17.18 9.20
CA LEU A 335 8.21 -17.58 9.39
C LEU A 335 8.72 -18.39 8.19
N ILE A 336 7.95 -19.38 7.75
CA ILE A 336 8.28 -20.22 6.57
C ILE A 336 8.37 -19.34 5.32
N GLY A 337 7.40 -18.44 5.12
CA GLY A 337 7.44 -17.47 4.01
C GLY A 337 8.69 -16.59 4.04
N GLY A 338 9.09 -16.11 5.22
CA GLY A 338 10.32 -15.35 5.40
C GLY A 338 11.59 -16.15 5.11
N ILE A 339 11.64 -17.43 5.50
CA ILE A 339 12.76 -18.33 5.17
C ILE A 339 12.82 -18.57 3.66
N ALA A 340 11.70 -18.86 3.01
CA ALA A 340 11.63 -19.06 1.56
C ALA A 340 12.12 -17.81 0.79
N MET A 341 11.69 -16.61 1.22
CA MET A 341 12.13 -15.35 0.63
C MET A 341 13.63 -15.10 0.85
N HIS A 342 14.15 -15.41 2.04
CA HIS A 342 15.59 -15.29 2.33
C HIS A 342 16.45 -16.22 1.46
N ILE A 343 16.01 -17.47 1.26
CA ILE A 343 16.70 -18.43 0.39
C ILE A 343 16.67 -17.93 -1.06
N LYS A 344 15.50 -17.47 -1.55
CA LYS A 344 15.33 -16.99 -2.93
C LYS A 344 16.20 -15.76 -3.22
N LEU A 345 16.24 -14.80 -2.28
CA LEU A 345 16.97 -13.54 -2.46
C LEU A 345 18.47 -13.62 -2.09
N LYS A 346 18.91 -14.72 -1.45
CA LYS A 346 20.28 -14.96 -0.96
C LYS A 346 20.87 -13.82 -0.09
N LYS A 347 20.02 -12.89 0.38
CA LYS A 347 20.38 -11.72 1.18
C LYS A 347 19.24 -11.38 2.12
N ALA A 348 19.53 -11.30 3.41
CA ALA A 348 18.58 -10.79 4.40
C ALA A 348 18.47 -9.27 4.25
N ASN A 349 17.37 -8.80 3.67
CA ASN A 349 17.00 -7.39 3.69
C ASN A 349 16.17 -7.06 4.96
N ASN A 350 16.05 -5.78 5.31
CA ASN A 350 15.31 -5.35 6.51
C ASN A 350 13.87 -5.88 6.56
N ALA A 351 13.20 -6.02 5.40
CA ALA A 351 11.87 -6.59 5.29
C ALA A 351 11.78 -8.07 5.74
N ILE A 352 12.79 -8.88 5.41
CA ILE A 352 12.86 -10.29 5.83
C ILE A 352 13.07 -10.37 7.34
N ILE A 353 13.98 -9.54 7.87
CA ILE A 353 14.26 -9.51 9.31
C ILE A 353 13.02 -9.05 10.07
N LEU A 354 12.31 -8.03 9.56
CA LEU A 354 11.03 -7.59 10.12
C LEU A 354 10.04 -8.74 10.14
N LEU A 355 9.88 -9.47 9.03
CA LEU A 355 8.99 -10.61 8.96
C LEU A 355 9.35 -11.68 10.01
N TYR A 356 10.64 -11.95 10.27
CA TYR A 356 11.05 -12.84 11.35
C TYR A 356 10.66 -12.33 12.74
N VAL A 357 10.87 -11.05 13.02
CA VAL A 357 10.48 -10.43 14.30
C VAL A 357 8.97 -10.53 14.51
N LEU A 358 8.17 -10.20 13.50
CA LEU A 358 6.71 -10.28 13.54
C LEU A 358 6.22 -11.73 13.70
N SER A 359 6.82 -12.66 12.95
CA SER A 359 6.49 -14.09 12.99
C SER A 359 6.77 -14.69 14.36
N LEU A 360 7.96 -14.43 14.91
CA LEU A 360 8.36 -14.94 16.23
C LEU A 360 7.48 -14.37 17.33
N THR A 361 7.19 -13.05 17.29
CA THR A 361 6.33 -12.40 18.28
C THR A 361 4.89 -12.93 18.20
N SER A 362 4.36 -13.15 16.98
CA SER A 362 3.04 -13.76 16.78
C SER A 362 2.98 -15.21 17.25
N MET A 363 4.06 -15.99 17.04
CA MET A 363 4.15 -17.36 17.51
C MET A 363 4.18 -17.42 19.04
N VAL A 364 4.95 -16.54 19.68
CA VAL A 364 4.98 -16.41 21.15
C VAL A 364 3.59 -16.05 21.66
N TRP A 365 2.96 -15.00 21.11
CA TRP A 365 1.63 -14.56 21.53
C TRP A 365 0.56 -15.65 21.35
N GLY A 366 0.47 -16.25 20.16
CA GLY A 366 -0.49 -17.31 19.88
C GLY A 366 -0.27 -18.54 20.76
N THR A 367 0.97 -18.83 21.14
CA THR A 367 1.29 -19.96 22.03
C THR A 367 0.87 -19.67 23.48
N ILE A 368 1.13 -18.46 23.99
CA ILE A 368 0.72 -18.10 25.36
C ILE A 368 -0.80 -17.94 25.51
N THR A 369 -1.52 -17.59 24.43
CA THR A 369 -2.99 -17.57 24.41
C THR A 369 -3.60 -18.93 24.04
N GLY A 370 -2.79 -19.87 23.54
CA GLY A 370 -3.20 -21.24 23.23
C GLY A 370 -3.95 -21.39 21.91
N THR A 371 -3.72 -20.51 20.93
CA THR A 371 -4.36 -20.55 19.61
C THR A 371 -3.42 -21.07 18.53
N TRP A 372 -3.78 -22.23 17.99
CA TRP A 372 -3.15 -22.88 16.85
C TRP A 372 -4.23 -23.24 15.82
N PHE A 373 -4.22 -22.59 14.66
CA PHE A 373 -5.26 -22.69 13.63
C PHE A 373 -6.69 -22.49 14.17
N GLY A 374 -6.87 -21.78 15.29
CA GLY A 374 -8.16 -21.70 15.98
C GLY A 374 -8.80 -23.06 16.36
N SER A 375 -7.99 -24.11 16.58
CA SER A 375 -8.47 -25.46 16.91
C SER A 375 -8.18 -25.86 18.35
N LYS A 376 -9.26 -26.14 19.11
CA LYS A 376 -9.19 -26.69 20.48
C LYS A 376 -8.53 -28.08 20.51
N ALA A 377 -8.76 -28.89 19.47
CA ALA A 377 -8.27 -30.26 19.38
C ALA A 377 -6.73 -30.34 19.32
N ILE A 378 -6.07 -29.36 18.71
CA ILE A 378 -4.59 -29.31 18.65
C ILE A 378 -4.02 -29.12 20.06
N LEU A 379 -4.65 -28.27 20.87
CA LEU A 379 -4.20 -27.98 22.23
C LEU A 379 -4.46 -29.17 23.18
N GLU A 380 -5.56 -29.91 22.99
CA GLU A 380 -5.84 -31.14 23.72
C GLU A 380 -4.91 -32.29 23.33
N ALA A 381 -4.54 -32.39 22.05
CA ALA A 381 -3.68 -33.45 21.53
C ALA A 381 -2.20 -33.30 21.92
N VAL A 382 -1.75 -32.08 22.21
CA VAL A 382 -0.33 -31.79 22.52
C VAL A 382 -0.19 -31.20 23.94
N PRO A 383 0.08 -32.03 24.96
CA PRO A 383 0.20 -31.59 26.35
C PRO A 383 1.27 -30.52 26.58
N PHE A 384 2.35 -30.54 25.80
CA PHE A 384 3.40 -29.53 25.86
C PHE A 384 2.89 -28.12 25.50
N LEU A 385 2.06 -28.00 24.46
CA LEU A 385 1.48 -26.72 24.07
C LEU A 385 0.53 -26.21 25.15
N LYS A 386 -0.27 -27.10 25.75
CA LYS A 386 -1.18 -26.76 26.86
C LYS A 386 -0.43 -26.20 28.07
N ALA A 387 0.75 -26.74 28.39
CA ALA A 387 1.58 -26.29 29.51
C ALA A 387 2.19 -24.89 29.32
N LEU A 388 2.34 -24.44 28.07
CA LEU A 388 2.94 -23.15 27.73
C LEU A 388 1.90 -22.00 27.67
N VAL A 389 0.60 -22.34 27.70
CA VAL A 389 -0.50 -21.37 27.77
C VAL A 389 -0.54 -20.74 29.16
N ILE A 390 -0.71 -19.41 29.20
CA ILE A 390 -0.94 -18.68 30.45
C ILE A 390 -2.45 -18.70 30.73
N PRO A 391 -2.94 -19.41 31.77
CA PRO A 391 -4.38 -19.67 31.92
C PRO A 391 -5.25 -18.41 31.94
N PRO A 392 -4.87 -17.30 32.61
CA PRO A 392 -5.68 -16.08 32.61
C PRO A 392 -5.91 -15.41 31.24
N ILE A 393 -5.10 -15.73 30.22
CA ILE A 393 -5.22 -15.14 28.87
C ILE A 393 -5.53 -16.20 27.80
N ALA A 394 -5.93 -17.40 28.24
CA ALA A 394 -6.22 -18.49 27.34
C ALA A 394 -7.47 -18.20 26.51
N ASN A 395 -7.37 -18.39 25.19
CA ASN A 395 -8.49 -18.30 24.26
C ASN A 395 -9.47 -19.49 24.39
N TYR A 396 -9.05 -20.55 25.10
CA TYR A 396 -9.88 -21.70 25.48
C TYR A 396 -9.91 -21.88 27.01
N PRO A 397 -10.55 -20.97 27.75
CA PRO A 397 -10.51 -20.95 29.22
C PRO A 397 -11.17 -22.18 29.87
N GLU A 398 -12.11 -22.82 29.17
CA GLU A 398 -12.72 -24.09 29.57
C GLU A 398 -11.70 -25.20 29.85
N LEU A 399 -10.56 -25.21 29.15
CA LEU A 399 -9.51 -26.22 29.33
C LEU A 399 -8.74 -26.07 30.65
N PHE A 400 -8.92 -24.94 31.34
CA PHE A 400 -8.26 -24.55 32.58
C PHE A 400 -9.25 -24.29 33.72
N GLY A 401 -10.55 -24.53 33.51
CA GLY A 401 -11.59 -24.32 34.51
C GLY A 401 -11.91 -22.84 34.79
N LEU A 402 -11.67 -21.97 33.81
CA LEU A 402 -11.94 -20.53 33.91
C LEU A 402 -13.19 -20.14 33.12
N GLU A 403 -13.86 -19.08 33.55
CA GLU A 403 -14.97 -18.50 32.78
C GLU A 403 -14.45 -17.71 31.57
N ALA A 404 -15.23 -17.72 30.48
CA ALA A 404 -14.87 -16.98 29.26
C ALA A 404 -14.78 -15.47 29.47
N THR A 405 -15.64 -14.93 30.33
CA THR A 405 -15.68 -13.53 30.76
C THR A 405 -14.38 -13.10 31.44
N ASP A 406 -13.85 -13.92 32.34
CA ASP A 406 -12.62 -13.61 33.07
C ASP A 406 -11.39 -13.55 32.16
N ALA A 407 -11.28 -14.51 31.23
CA ALA A 407 -10.19 -14.51 30.25
C ALA A 407 -10.27 -13.32 29.29
N GLN A 408 -11.47 -13.01 28.79
CA GLN A 408 -11.69 -11.83 27.93
C GLN A 408 -11.36 -10.53 28.67
N ASN A 409 -11.81 -10.40 29.92
CA ASN A 409 -11.52 -9.24 30.76
C ASN A 409 -10.00 -9.08 30.99
N MET A 410 -9.27 -10.18 31.17
CA MET A 410 -7.83 -10.15 31.33
C MET A 410 -7.11 -9.69 30.05
N VAL A 411 -7.52 -10.17 28.87
CA VAL A 411 -6.93 -9.72 27.59
C VAL A 411 -7.25 -8.24 27.33
N MET A 412 -8.50 -7.80 27.56
CA MET A 412 -8.86 -6.38 27.49
C MET A 412 -8.02 -5.53 28.43
N LYS A 413 -7.80 -5.99 29.67
CA LYS A 413 -6.94 -5.31 30.64
C LYS A 413 -5.51 -5.18 30.13
N ILE A 414 -4.94 -6.22 29.50
CA ILE A 414 -3.61 -6.17 28.88
C ILE A 414 -3.57 -5.14 27.74
N CYS A 415 -4.58 -5.10 26.88
CA CYS A 415 -4.66 -4.09 25.81
C CYS A 415 -4.65 -2.67 26.38
N PHE A 416 -5.41 -2.40 27.43
CA PHE A 416 -5.42 -1.09 28.09
C PHE A 416 -4.10 -0.77 28.81
N ILE A 417 -3.44 -1.77 29.41
CA ILE A 417 -2.10 -1.59 30.00
C ILE A 417 -1.11 -1.19 28.92
N ILE A 418 -1.05 -1.93 27.81
CA ILE A 418 -0.10 -1.65 26.73
C ILE A 418 -0.35 -0.26 26.15
N GLY A 419 -1.60 0.11 25.92
CA GLY A 419 -1.95 1.44 25.43
C GLY A 419 -1.61 2.57 26.39
N THR A 420 -1.91 2.38 27.68
CA THR A 420 -1.57 3.38 28.71
C THR A 420 -0.06 3.51 28.84
N VAL A 421 0.69 2.40 28.83
CA VAL A 421 2.16 2.42 28.85
C VAL A 421 2.71 3.16 27.64
N GLN A 422 2.17 2.91 26.45
CA GLN A 422 2.57 3.61 25.23
C GLN A 422 2.34 5.13 25.33
N LEU A 423 1.17 5.56 25.82
CA LEU A 423 0.85 6.99 26.01
C LEU A 423 1.68 7.63 27.14
N ILE A 424 1.96 6.91 28.23
CA ILE A 424 2.85 7.38 29.30
C ILE A 424 4.27 7.56 28.78
N LEU A 425 4.77 6.65 27.93
CA LEU A 425 6.08 6.79 27.30
C LEU A 425 6.16 8.04 26.43
N ALA A 426 5.10 8.38 25.69
CA ALA A 426 5.02 9.62 24.94
C ALA A 426 5.18 10.86 25.85
N CYS A 427 4.41 10.91 26.95
CA CYS A 427 4.54 11.99 27.94
C CYS A 427 5.92 12.02 28.60
N ALA A 428 6.50 10.87 28.94
CA ALA A 428 7.83 10.78 29.53
C ALA A 428 8.92 11.33 28.59
N MET A 429 8.83 11.03 27.29
CA MET A 429 9.72 11.61 26.28
C MET A 429 9.59 13.15 26.22
N ASN A 430 8.36 13.66 26.29
CA ASN A 430 8.11 15.11 26.37
C ASN A 430 8.70 15.78 27.61
N VAL A 431 8.56 15.15 28.79
CA VAL A 431 9.19 15.61 30.03
C VAL A 431 10.71 15.69 29.86
N TRP A 432 11.36 14.65 29.33
CA TRP A 432 12.80 14.63 29.16
C TRP A 432 13.32 15.70 28.20
N ARG A 433 12.64 15.94 27.07
CA ARG A 433 13.00 17.01 26.13
C ARG A 433 12.90 18.40 26.77
N LYS A 434 11.73 18.70 27.35
CA LYS A 434 11.41 20.00 27.94
C LYS A 434 12.25 20.32 29.19
N LEU A 435 12.67 19.30 29.93
CA LEU A 435 13.62 19.43 31.04
C LEU A 435 15.01 19.86 30.53
N GLY A 436 15.46 19.33 29.40
CA GLY A 436 16.71 19.76 28.73
C GLY A 436 16.66 21.22 28.27
N GLU A 437 15.51 21.68 27.79
CA GLU A 437 15.26 23.06 27.34
C GLU A 437 15.05 24.06 28.50
N ARG A 438 15.06 23.59 29.76
CA ARG A 438 14.75 24.38 30.97
C ARG A 438 13.40 25.11 30.91
N SER A 439 12.44 24.60 30.14
CA SER A 439 11.06 25.12 30.13
C SER A 439 10.33 24.68 31.40
N LEU A 440 9.47 25.51 31.99
CA LEU A 440 8.63 25.07 33.12
C LEU A 440 7.43 24.23 32.67
N ALA A 441 7.19 24.14 31.35
CA ALA A 441 6.18 23.33 30.73
C ALA A 441 6.31 21.82 31.01
N PHE A 442 7.49 21.32 31.43
CA PHE A 442 7.64 19.90 31.81
C PHE A 442 6.69 19.50 32.96
N VAL A 443 6.33 20.44 33.84
CA VAL A 443 5.39 20.18 34.95
C VAL A 443 3.99 19.86 34.42
N ALA A 444 3.58 20.48 33.30
CA ALA A 444 2.33 20.15 32.64
C ALA A 444 2.35 18.72 32.08
N ASP A 445 3.47 18.26 31.51
CA ASP A 445 3.58 16.87 31.03
C ASP A 445 3.59 15.84 32.17
N ILE A 446 4.11 16.21 33.35
CA ILE A 446 3.95 15.39 34.57
C ILE A 446 2.48 15.34 34.98
N GLY A 447 1.77 16.47 34.90
CA GLY A 447 0.32 16.52 35.09
C GLY A 447 -0.41 15.56 34.13
N TRP A 448 -0.05 15.58 32.85
CA TRP A 448 -0.57 14.64 31.85
C TRP A 448 -0.26 13.17 32.20
N LEU A 449 0.94 12.87 32.68
CA LEU A 449 1.31 11.50 33.07
C LEU A 449 0.41 10.98 34.21
N VAL A 450 0.23 11.79 35.27
CA VAL A 450 -0.65 11.43 36.40
C VAL A 450 -2.10 11.32 35.94
N MET A 451 -2.54 12.23 35.05
CA MET A 451 -3.88 12.19 34.49
C MET A 451 -4.15 10.93 33.67
N LEU A 452 -3.21 10.54 32.79
CA LEU A 452 -3.32 9.30 32.01
C LEU A 452 -3.41 8.07 32.91
N ALA A 453 -2.63 8.02 33.99
CA ALA A 453 -2.71 6.93 34.96
C ALA A 453 -4.08 6.89 35.66
N ALA A 454 -4.65 8.04 36.01
CA ALA A 454 -5.99 8.11 36.60
C ALA A 454 -7.11 7.73 35.60
N LEU A 455 -7.00 8.20 34.35
CA LEU A 455 -7.94 7.86 33.27
C LEU A 455 -7.91 6.36 32.96
N TYR A 456 -6.76 5.70 33.04
CA TYR A 456 -6.68 4.24 32.90
C TYR A 456 -7.56 3.51 33.91
N PHE A 457 -7.51 3.88 35.20
CA PHE A 457 -8.38 3.27 36.21
C PHE A 457 -9.86 3.57 35.98
N LEU A 458 -10.18 4.75 35.43
CA LEU A 458 -11.55 5.08 35.01
C LEU A 458 -12.02 4.17 33.85
N VAL A 459 -11.16 3.91 32.86
CA VAL A 459 -11.47 2.99 31.75
C VAL A 459 -11.69 1.57 32.26
N LEU A 460 -10.84 1.07 33.17
CA LEU A 460 -11.03 -0.26 33.77
C LEU A 460 -12.37 -0.38 34.49
N MET A 461 -12.77 0.66 35.23
CA MET A 461 -14.07 0.70 35.90
C MET A 461 -15.22 0.64 34.91
N LEU A 462 -15.17 1.45 33.85
CA LEU A 462 -16.27 1.59 32.89
C LEU A 462 -16.43 0.35 32.00
N VAL A 463 -15.32 -0.25 31.57
CA VAL A 463 -15.33 -1.33 30.59
C VAL A 463 -15.34 -2.71 31.26
N ILE A 464 -14.52 -2.91 32.29
CA ILE A 464 -14.33 -4.21 32.94
C ILE A 464 -15.14 -4.31 34.25
N GLY A 465 -15.65 -3.20 34.77
CA GLY A 465 -16.41 -3.18 36.03
C GLY A 465 -15.52 -3.30 37.27
N THR A 466 -14.22 -3.01 37.17
CA THR A 466 -13.32 -3.09 38.34
C THR A 466 -13.68 -2.06 39.39
N PRO A 467 -13.84 -2.44 40.67
CA PRO A 467 -14.20 -1.49 41.72
C PRO A 467 -13.05 -0.53 42.00
N VAL A 468 -13.29 0.76 41.76
CA VAL A 468 -12.33 1.84 42.05
C VAL A 468 -13.05 2.99 42.75
N ASN A 469 -12.31 3.76 43.54
CA ASN A 469 -12.86 4.92 44.23
C ASN A 469 -12.99 6.11 43.26
N LEU A 470 -14.21 6.32 42.75
CA LEU A 470 -14.50 7.39 41.78
C LEU A 470 -14.14 8.79 42.32
N GLY A 471 -14.38 9.04 43.62
CA GLY A 471 -14.03 10.32 44.24
C GLY A 471 -12.53 10.59 44.22
N LEU A 472 -11.72 9.57 44.50
CA LEU A 472 -10.27 9.65 44.42
C LEU A 472 -9.81 9.89 42.98
N ILE A 473 -10.30 9.13 42.00
CA ILE A 473 -9.91 9.30 40.59
C ILE A 473 -10.31 10.69 40.07
N ALA A 474 -11.55 11.12 40.33
CA ALA A 474 -12.02 12.45 39.92
C ALA A 474 -11.17 13.57 40.54
N SER A 475 -10.76 13.42 41.80
CA SER A 475 -9.87 14.39 42.45
C SER A 475 -8.49 14.45 41.79
N ILE A 476 -7.90 13.30 41.44
CA ILE A 476 -6.59 13.23 40.78
C ILE A 476 -6.64 13.83 39.38
N VAL A 477 -7.68 13.51 38.60
CA VAL A 477 -7.90 14.09 37.27
C VAL A 477 -8.09 15.60 37.38
N GLY A 478 -8.91 16.08 38.32
CA GLY A 478 -9.13 17.52 38.54
C GLY A 478 -7.85 18.27 38.94
N ILE A 479 -7.06 17.72 39.86
CA ILE A 479 -5.76 18.31 40.26
C ILE A 479 -4.81 18.33 39.07
N SER A 480 -4.69 17.23 38.33
CA SER A 480 -3.80 17.12 37.18
C SER A 480 -4.19 18.09 36.07
N PHE A 481 -5.48 18.25 35.81
CA PHE A 481 -6.03 19.22 34.85
C PHE A 481 -5.65 20.66 35.23
N VAL A 482 -5.77 21.03 36.50
CA VAL A 482 -5.33 22.35 36.99
C VAL A 482 -3.82 22.52 36.80
N VAL A 483 -3.00 21.51 37.13
CA VAL A 483 -1.54 21.58 36.90
C VAL A 483 -1.21 21.79 35.42
N VAL A 484 -1.90 21.09 34.51
CA VAL A 484 -1.70 21.27 33.06
C VAL A 484 -2.04 22.70 32.63
N ILE A 485 -3.15 23.28 33.12
CA ILE A 485 -3.52 24.66 32.79
C ILE A 485 -2.50 25.66 33.32
N LEU A 486 -2.04 25.48 34.56
CA LEU A 486 -1.12 26.42 35.20
C LEU A 486 0.24 26.48 34.50
N PHE A 487 0.73 25.33 34.01
CA PHE A 487 2.09 25.21 33.47
C PHE A 487 2.15 24.99 31.95
N GLY A 488 1.03 24.71 31.29
CA GLY A 488 1.01 24.34 29.86
C GLY A 488 1.43 25.47 28.92
N GLY A 489 1.17 26.73 29.28
CA GLY A 489 1.56 27.90 28.51
C GLY A 489 2.97 28.43 28.80
N GLN A 490 3.75 27.74 29.64
CA GLN A 490 5.01 28.28 30.16
C GLN A 490 6.23 27.85 29.34
N ALA A 491 6.31 28.40 28.12
CA ALA A 491 7.43 28.23 27.21
C ALA A 491 8.73 28.93 27.71
N PRO A 492 9.92 28.53 27.21
CA PRO A 492 11.18 29.18 27.56
C PRO A 492 11.12 30.71 27.36
N GLY A 493 11.51 31.47 28.38
CA GLY A 493 11.56 32.95 28.32
C GLY A 493 10.22 33.68 28.51
N VAL A 494 9.10 32.98 28.68
CA VAL A 494 7.79 33.60 28.91
C VAL A 494 7.59 33.92 30.40
N PRO A 495 7.21 35.16 30.78
CA PRO A 495 6.87 35.49 32.16
C PRO A 495 5.70 34.65 32.68
N PHE A 496 5.77 34.19 33.94
CA PHE A 496 4.76 33.31 34.55
C PHE A 496 3.31 33.80 34.35
N LEU A 497 3.06 35.10 34.49
CA LEU A 497 1.70 35.66 34.33
C LEU A 497 1.18 35.59 32.88
N LYS A 498 2.05 35.72 31.88
CA LYS A 498 1.68 35.54 30.47
C LYS A 498 1.46 34.06 30.15
N GLY A 499 2.30 33.17 30.71
CA GLY A 499 2.12 31.73 30.58
C GLY A 499 0.82 31.24 31.22
N LEU A 500 0.45 31.78 32.38
CA LEU A 500 -0.82 31.48 33.05
C LEU A 500 -2.02 31.97 32.24
N ALA A 501 -1.96 33.18 31.66
CA ALA A 501 -3.01 33.69 30.79
C ALA A 501 -3.18 32.83 29.52
N ALA A 502 -2.07 32.39 28.91
CA ALA A 502 -2.09 31.48 27.76
C ALA A 502 -2.64 30.09 28.12
N GLY A 503 -2.23 29.53 29.26
CA GLY A 503 -2.78 28.27 29.78
C GLY A 503 -4.28 28.37 30.07
N GLY A 504 -4.71 29.47 30.68
CA GLY A 504 -6.13 29.78 30.90
C GLY A 504 -6.93 29.88 29.59
N ALA A 505 -6.38 30.54 28.56
CA ALA A 505 -7.01 30.62 27.24
C ALA A 505 -7.13 29.23 26.58
N ASN A 506 -6.17 28.34 26.81
CA ASN A 506 -6.17 26.98 26.28
C ASN A 506 -6.97 25.97 27.12
N THR A 507 -7.65 26.40 28.19
CA THR A 507 -8.45 25.50 29.06
C THR A 507 -9.44 24.64 28.28
N PHE A 508 -10.12 25.22 27.29
CA PHE A 508 -11.07 24.48 26.45
C PHE A 508 -10.37 23.41 25.59
N SER A 509 -9.22 23.74 25.01
CA SER A 509 -8.39 22.75 24.28
C SER A 509 -7.93 21.63 25.21
N THR A 510 -7.36 21.97 26.37
CA THR A 510 -6.92 20.98 27.35
C THR A 510 -8.05 20.06 27.82
N PHE A 511 -9.27 20.58 27.93
CA PHE A 511 -10.45 19.78 28.23
C PHE A 511 -10.77 18.79 27.10
N LEU A 512 -10.75 19.24 25.85
CA LEU A 512 -10.89 18.35 24.68
C LEU A 512 -9.77 17.32 24.61
N ASP A 513 -8.53 17.71 24.89
CA ASP A 513 -7.37 16.82 24.92
C ASP A 513 -7.51 15.75 26.02
N THR A 514 -8.14 16.08 27.15
CA THR A 514 -8.41 15.12 28.24
C THR A 514 -9.44 14.08 27.80
N ILE A 515 -10.50 14.50 27.09
CA ILE A 515 -11.47 13.58 26.46
C ILE A 515 -10.79 12.73 25.39
N SER A 516 -9.94 13.33 24.57
CA SER A 516 -9.15 12.64 23.54
C SER A 516 -8.24 11.58 24.17
N ALA A 517 -7.51 11.90 25.24
CA ALA A 517 -6.67 10.96 25.97
C ALA A 517 -7.46 9.76 26.53
N PHE A 518 -8.65 10.00 27.07
CA PHE A 518 -9.55 8.93 27.50
C PHE A 518 -9.99 8.04 26.32
N SER A 519 -10.39 8.64 25.20
CA SER A 519 -10.75 7.94 23.96
C SER A 519 -9.57 7.14 23.38
N ASN A 520 -8.35 7.68 23.47
CA ASN A 520 -7.13 7.03 23.00
C ASN A 520 -6.85 5.76 23.80
N ILE A 521 -6.99 5.79 25.14
CA ILE A 521 -6.86 4.57 25.98
C ILE A 521 -7.92 3.54 25.57
N ILE A 522 -9.18 3.95 25.42
CA ILE A 522 -10.26 3.04 25.01
C ILE A 522 -9.98 2.42 23.64
N SER A 523 -9.39 3.17 22.71
CA SER A 523 -9.13 2.71 21.33
C SER A 523 -8.26 1.45 21.26
N TYR A 524 -7.46 1.14 22.30
CA TYR A 524 -6.67 -0.09 22.37
C TYR A 524 -7.52 -1.36 22.53
N ILE A 525 -8.81 -1.26 22.92
CA ILE A 525 -9.72 -2.40 22.92
C ILE A 525 -9.88 -3.02 21.53
N ARG A 526 -9.56 -2.25 20.47
CA ARG A 526 -9.55 -2.74 19.09
C ARG A 526 -8.60 -3.91 18.89
N LEU A 527 -7.47 -3.93 19.58
CA LEU A 527 -6.50 -5.04 19.53
C LEU A 527 -7.17 -6.35 19.98
N PHE A 528 -7.94 -6.29 21.07
CA PHE A 528 -8.74 -7.42 21.56
C PHE A 528 -9.87 -7.78 20.59
N ALA A 529 -10.69 -6.81 20.17
CA ALA A 529 -11.86 -7.05 19.33
C ALA A 529 -11.50 -7.75 18.01
N VAL A 530 -10.43 -7.28 17.35
CA VAL A 530 -9.96 -7.83 16.09
C VAL A 530 -9.35 -9.22 16.27
N GLY A 531 -8.52 -9.43 17.30
CA GLY A 531 -7.94 -10.74 17.60
C GLY A 531 -9.03 -11.78 17.91
N MET A 532 -10.04 -11.40 18.70
CA MET A 532 -11.19 -12.26 18.99
C MET A 532 -12.04 -12.55 17.76
N ALA A 533 -12.25 -11.56 16.88
CA ALA A 533 -12.94 -11.78 15.61
C ALA A 533 -12.18 -12.77 14.72
N SER A 534 -10.86 -12.64 14.63
CA SER A 534 -10.00 -13.58 13.88
C SER A 534 -10.10 -15.01 14.43
N LEU A 535 -10.08 -15.17 15.76
CA LEU A 535 -10.30 -16.45 16.41
C LEU A 535 -11.68 -17.04 16.10
N ALA A 536 -12.73 -16.23 16.19
CA ALA A 536 -14.11 -16.67 15.91
C ALA A 536 -14.30 -17.10 14.45
N ILE A 537 -13.66 -16.40 13.51
CA ILE A 537 -13.64 -16.77 12.08
C ILE A 537 -12.96 -18.13 11.90
N ALA A 538 -11.76 -18.31 12.47
CA ALA A 538 -11.04 -19.58 12.39
C ALA A 538 -11.87 -20.73 12.98
N GLN A 539 -12.47 -20.54 14.15
CA GLN A 539 -13.35 -21.53 14.80
C GLN A 539 -14.58 -21.88 13.94
N SER A 540 -15.19 -20.89 13.29
CA SER A 540 -16.35 -21.09 12.42
C SER A 540 -16.00 -21.95 11.19
N PHE A 541 -14.89 -21.64 10.52
CA PHE A 541 -14.41 -22.45 9.38
C PHE A 541 -13.99 -23.86 9.81
N ASN A 542 -13.32 -24.00 10.96
CA ASN A 542 -12.98 -25.31 11.52
C ASN A 542 -14.23 -26.14 11.81
N SER A 543 -15.26 -25.51 12.38
CA SER A 543 -16.52 -26.19 12.73
C SER A 543 -17.29 -26.61 11.48
N MET A 544 -17.25 -25.80 10.41
CA MET A 544 -17.83 -26.12 9.11
C MET A 544 -17.07 -27.25 8.40
N ALA A 545 -15.74 -27.27 8.49
CA ALA A 545 -14.91 -28.29 7.84
C ALA A 545 -14.88 -29.62 8.60
N SER A 546 -14.96 -29.60 9.94
CA SER A 546 -14.77 -30.79 10.81
C SER A 546 -15.59 -32.03 10.38
N PRO A 547 -16.91 -31.92 10.06
CA PRO A 547 -17.68 -33.07 9.59
C PRO A 547 -17.22 -33.63 8.24
N MET A 548 -16.63 -32.77 7.39
CA MET A 548 -16.19 -33.09 6.03
C MET A 548 -14.77 -33.68 5.98
N LEU A 549 -14.02 -33.62 7.08
CA LEU A 549 -12.66 -34.17 7.18
C LEU A 549 -12.61 -35.71 7.28
N LYS A 550 -13.74 -36.40 7.11
CA LYS A 550 -13.84 -37.87 7.09
C LYS A 550 -14.57 -38.36 5.84
N GLY A 551 -14.09 -39.45 5.25
CA GLY A 551 -14.72 -40.09 4.09
C GLY A 551 -14.50 -39.36 2.77
N PHE A 552 -15.42 -39.56 1.81
CA PHE A 552 -15.32 -39.01 0.44
C PHE A 552 -15.37 -37.48 0.37
N ALA A 553 -15.84 -36.81 1.43
CA ALA A 553 -15.93 -35.35 1.52
C ALA A 553 -14.60 -34.64 1.89
N LEU A 554 -13.52 -35.40 2.14
CA LEU A 554 -12.21 -34.88 2.55
C LEU A 554 -11.69 -33.74 1.67
N PRO A 555 -11.72 -33.83 0.31
CA PRO A 555 -11.18 -32.76 -0.52
C PRO A 555 -11.94 -31.43 -0.33
N ALA A 556 -13.26 -31.51 -0.16
CA ALA A 556 -14.09 -30.33 0.08
C ALA A 556 -13.83 -29.73 1.47
N GLY A 557 -13.62 -30.57 2.50
CA GLY A 557 -13.22 -30.10 3.84
C GLY A 557 -11.86 -29.38 3.85
N ILE A 558 -10.87 -29.92 3.14
CA ILE A 558 -9.55 -29.28 2.99
C ILE A 558 -9.68 -27.92 2.28
N LEU A 559 -10.47 -27.86 1.20
CA LEU A 559 -10.70 -26.62 0.46
C LEU A 559 -11.31 -25.53 1.36
N VAL A 560 -12.29 -25.89 2.19
CA VAL A 560 -12.92 -24.97 3.16
C VAL A 560 -11.89 -24.44 4.16
N LEU A 561 -11.01 -25.29 4.70
CA LEU A 561 -9.95 -24.86 5.62
C LEU A 561 -8.94 -23.92 4.96
N VAL A 562 -8.50 -24.25 3.74
CA VAL A 562 -7.53 -23.41 2.99
C VAL A 562 -8.13 -22.04 2.72
N ILE A 563 -9.37 -21.98 2.25
CA ILE A 563 -10.07 -20.70 2.00
C ILE A 563 -10.29 -19.95 3.31
N GLY A 564 -10.79 -20.62 4.35
CA GLY A 564 -11.10 -20.00 5.64
C GLY A 564 -9.88 -19.39 6.32
N HIS A 565 -8.80 -20.16 6.44
CA HIS A 565 -7.56 -19.66 7.03
C HIS A 565 -6.82 -18.68 6.10
N GLY A 566 -6.89 -18.85 4.78
CA GLY A 566 -6.37 -17.89 3.82
C GLY A 566 -7.04 -16.52 3.95
N LEU A 567 -8.38 -16.50 4.02
CA LEU A 567 -9.15 -15.29 4.26
C LEU A 567 -8.81 -14.68 5.62
N ASN A 568 -8.74 -15.48 6.67
CA ASN A 568 -8.42 -14.99 8.01
C ASN A 568 -7.01 -14.35 8.06
N LEU A 569 -6.03 -14.92 7.35
CA LEU A 569 -4.69 -14.37 7.24
C LEU A 569 -4.69 -13.01 6.52
N VAL A 570 -5.40 -12.90 5.40
CA VAL A 570 -5.54 -11.63 4.66
C VAL A 570 -6.22 -10.56 5.52
N MET A 571 -7.33 -10.92 6.18
CA MET A 571 -8.05 -10.02 7.08
C MET A 571 -7.19 -9.60 8.28
N GLY A 572 -6.39 -10.51 8.83
CA GLY A 572 -5.43 -10.20 9.89
C GLY A 572 -4.40 -9.17 9.45
N LEU A 573 -3.76 -9.36 8.29
CA LEU A 573 -2.78 -8.42 7.74
C LEU A 573 -3.39 -7.04 7.46
N LEU A 574 -4.56 -6.99 6.82
CA LEU A 574 -5.27 -5.73 6.58
C LEU A 574 -5.62 -5.04 7.90
N SER A 575 -6.05 -5.80 8.90
CA SER A 575 -6.37 -5.26 10.21
C SER A 575 -5.15 -4.68 10.91
N VAL A 576 -3.96 -5.28 10.78
CA VAL A 576 -2.72 -4.67 11.30
C VAL A 576 -2.46 -3.31 10.67
N VAL A 577 -2.61 -3.19 9.34
CA VAL A 577 -2.38 -1.93 8.63
C VAL A 577 -3.39 -0.86 9.06
N VAL A 578 -4.67 -1.21 9.21
CA VAL A 578 -5.71 -0.23 9.57
C VAL A 578 -5.73 0.09 11.05
N HIS A 579 -5.41 -0.87 11.91
CA HIS A 579 -5.61 -0.76 13.35
C HIS A 579 -4.31 -0.69 14.13
N GLY A 580 -3.35 -1.57 13.85
CA GLY A 580 -2.06 -1.59 14.54
C GLY A 580 -1.16 -0.39 14.19
N VAL A 581 -1.11 -0.01 12.90
CA VAL A 581 -0.41 1.20 12.48
C VAL A 581 -1.08 2.45 13.04
N ARG A 582 -2.42 2.50 12.99
CA ARG A 582 -3.18 3.63 13.52
C ARG A 582 -2.78 3.95 14.96
N LEU A 583 -2.77 2.95 15.85
CA LEU A 583 -2.37 3.12 17.25
C LEU A 583 -0.97 3.73 17.44
N ASN A 584 -0.04 3.45 16.54
CA ASN A 584 1.29 4.06 16.57
C ASN A 584 1.35 5.45 15.92
N LEU A 585 0.63 5.67 14.81
CA LEU A 585 0.68 6.90 14.00
C LEU A 585 -0.31 8.00 14.41
N LEU A 586 -1.38 7.68 15.14
CA LEU A 586 -2.36 8.67 15.58
C LEU A 586 -2.33 8.77 17.10
N GLU A 587 -2.53 7.67 17.81
CA GLU A 587 -2.65 7.70 19.27
C GLU A 587 -1.29 7.99 19.94
N PHE A 588 -0.21 7.26 19.58
CA PHE A 588 1.11 7.48 20.18
C PHE A 588 1.81 8.75 19.69
N SER A 589 1.92 8.95 18.37
CA SER A 589 2.61 10.12 17.83
C SER A 589 1.80 11.41 18.04
N GLY A 590 0.46 11.35 18.07
CA GLY A 590 -0.39 12.47 18.44
C GLY A 590 -0.15 12.90 19.89
N GLN A 591 -0.01 11.96 20.83
CA GLN A 591 0.36 12.28 22.21
C GLN A 591 1.78 12.87 22.34
N LEU A 592 2.70 12.50 21.45
CA LEU A 592 4.03 13.12 21.36
C LEU A 592 4.00 14.54 20.75
N GLY A 593 2.91 14.91 20.05
CA GLY A 593 2.81 16.14 19.28
C GLY A 593 3.60 16.10 17.97
N MET A 594 3.64 14.93 17.31
CA MET A 594 4.21 14.78 15.97
C MET A 594 3.14 15.01 14.90
N GLU A 595 3.49 15.75 13.87
CA GLU A 595 2.62 16.10 12.74
C GLU A 595 2.99 15.32 11.47
N TRP A 596 4.16 14.67 11.43
CA TRP A 596 4.66 13.90 10.28
C TRP A 596 4.84 14.74 9.01
N THR A 597 5.25 15.99 9.18
CA THR A 597 5.43 16.99 8.10
C THR A 597 6.80 16.90 7.41
N GLY A 598 7.59 15.87 7.70
CA GLY A 598 8.97 15.77 7.25
C GLY A 598 9.12 15.55 5.75
N VAL A 599 10.18 16.12 5.18
CA VAL A 599 10.63 15.84 3.82
C VAL A 599 11.80 14.85 3.90
N ASN A 600 11.78 13.77 3.12
CA ASN A 600 12.89 12.82 3.13
C ASN A 600 14.16 13.45 2.55
N TYR A 601 15.30 13.25 3.21
CA TYR A 601 16.58 13.66 2.67
C TYR A 601 16.96 12.82 1.44
N ASN A 602 16.81 13.44 0.27
CA ASN A 602 17.18 12.88 -1.04
C ASN A 602 18.34 13.67 -1.66
N PRO A 603 19.60 13.31 -1.42
CA PRO A 603 20.73 14.06 -1.94
C PRO A 603 20.84 13.95 -3.46
N PHE A 604 21.37 14.98 -4.10
CA PHE A 604 21.72 15.00 -5.51
C PHE A 604 22.96 14.15 -5.74
N ARG A 605 22.74 12.90 -6.14
CA ARG A 605 23.77 11.88 -6.32
C ARG A 605 23.65 11.16 -7.66
N GLU A 606 24.74 10.55 -8.11
CA GLU A 606 24.71 9.58 -9.19
C GLU A 606 24.03 8.28 -8.71
N THR A 607 22.94 7.91 -9.39
CA THR A 607 22.19 6.67 -9.21
C THR A 607 22.61 5.59 -10.20
N VAL A 608 23.13 5.99 -11.36
CA VAL A 608 23.64 5.10 -12.41
C VAL A 608 25.04 5.55 -12.83
N GLU A 609 26.00 4.62 -12.91
CA GLU A 609 27.32 4.92 -13.48
C GLU A 609 27.15 5.38 -14.93
N SER A 610 27.62 6.59 -15.23
CA SER A 610 27.65 7.12 -16.60
C SER A 610 28.73 6.39 -17.41
N SER A 611 28.43 5.15 -17.80
CA SER A 611 29.18 4.41 -18.79
C SER A 611 28.94 5.05 -20.15
N LYS A 612 29.95 5.71 -20.70
CA LYS A 612 29.86 6.34 -22.03
C LYS A 612 29.64 5.33 -23.18
N ASN A 613 29.68 4.01 -22.94
CA ASN A 613 29.65 3.02 -24.03
C ASN A 613 28.93 1.69 -23.73
N THR A 614 28.27 1.49 -22.59
CA THR A 614 27.51 0.26 -22.30
C THR A 614 26.39 0.55 -21.30
N LEU A 615 25.14 0.30 -21.71
CA LEU A 615 23.95 0.24 -20.85
C LEU A 615 23.67 -1.22 -20.44
#